data_AF-A0A973YVS8-F1
#
_entry.id   AF-A0A973YVS8-F1
#
_cell.length_a   1.000
_cell.length_b   1.000
_cell.length_c   1.000
_cell.angle_alpha   90.00
_cell.angle_beta   90.00
_cell.angle_gamma   90.00
#
_symmetry.space_group_name_H-M   'P 1'
#
loop_
_entity.id
_entity.type
_entity.pdbx_description
1 polymer ?
#
loop_
_entity_poly.entity_id
_entity_poly.type
_entity_poly.pdbx_seq_one_letter_code
_entity_poly.pdbx_strand_id
1 'polypeptide(L)'
;KEWDAQPRAVQARLRERYNAWRQLDRVAAEAVENAVQAFAQRTPEEQAALRAQFDALEPLDQRGWLLGPAIGVDYPKLQPLLAQLPEAQHAPMLRALRRMTNAERADLSVLAQRVPPQDRADLVRALLSTADDRRGAWLQMRLAQ
;
A
#
# COMPACT_ATOMS: atom_id res chain seq x y z
N LYS A 1 -9.52 -28.32 -14.78
CA LYS A 1 -8.42 -29.25 -14.43
C LYS A 1 -7.02 -28.62 -14.58
N GLU A 2 -6.89 -27.34 -14.96
CA GLU A 2 -5.59 -26.64 -15.08
C GLU A 2 -5.08 -26.00 -13.79
N TRP A 3 -5.92 -25.87 -12.75
CA TRP A 3 -5.53 -25.33 -11.44
C TRP A 3 -4.48 -26.20 -10.74
N ASP A 4 -4.67 -27.51 -10.73
CA ASP A 4 -3.79 -28.46 -10.02
C ASP A 4 -2.43 -28.69 -10.72
N ALA A 5 -2.31 -28.30 -11.99
CA ALA A 5 -1.07 -28.42 -12.76
C ALA A 5 -0.12 -27.22 -12.60
N GLN A 6 -0.57 -26.12 -11.97
CA GLN A 6 0.29 -24.96 -11.76
C GLN A 6 1.25 -25.18 -10.58
N PRO A 7 2.50 -24.71 -10.66
CA PRO A 7 3.43 -24.75 -9.54
C PRO A 7 2.82 -24.09 -8.30
N ARG A 8 3.03 -24.67 -7.11
CA ARG A 8 2.43 -24.20 -5.85
C ARG A 8 2.69 -22.71 -5.59
N ALA A 9 3.84 -22.20 -6.01
CA ALA A 9 4.19 -20.78 -5.91
C ALA A 9 3.25 -19.88 -6.75
N VAL A 10 2.85 -20.32 -7.94
CA VAL A 10 1.91 -19.59 -8.81
C VAL A 10 0.51 -19.60 -8.21
N GLN A 11 0.05 -20.76 -7.72
CA GLN A 11 -1.24 -20.86 -7.03
C GLN A 11 -1.29 -19.96 -5.78
N ALA A 12 -0.22 -19.93 -4.99
CA ALA A 12 -0.12 -19.07 -3.80
C ALA A 12 -0.21 -17.58 -4.18
N ARG A 13 0.52 -17.14 -5.21
CA ARG A 13 0.47 -15.76 -5.70
C ARG A 13 -0.91 -15.37 -6.22
N LEU A 14 -1.59 -16.26 -6.95
CA LEU A 14 -2.95 -16.01 -7.43
C LEU A 14 -3.95 -15.90 -6.27
N ARG A 15 -3.85 -16.77 -5.26
CA ARG A 15 -4.67 -16.68 -4.05
C ARG A 15 -4.43 -15.38 -3.27
N GLU A 16 -3.18 -14.96 -3.13
CA GLU A 16 -2.83 -13.69 -2.48
C GLU A 16 -3.46 -12.50 -3.20
N ARG A 17 -3.36 -12.44 -4.54
CA ARG A 17 -3.99 -11.40 -5.36
C ARG A 17 -5.50 -11.41 -5.26
N TYR A 18 -6.12 -12.58 -5.28
CA TYR A 18 -7.56 -12.72 -5.13
C TYR A 18 -8.05 -12.25 -3.76
N ASN A 19 -7.36 -12.64 -2.68
CA ASN A 19 -7.69 -12.20 -1.33
C ASN A 19 -7.53 -10.68 -1.17
N ALA A 20 -6.47 -10.11 -1.74
CA ALA A 20 -6.25 -8.67 -1.77
C ALA A 20 -7.37 -7.93 -2.49
N TRP A 21 -7.77 -8.39 -3.68
CA TRP A 21 -8.91 -7.84 -4.42
C TRP A 21 -10.20 -7.86 -3.59
N ARG A 22 -10.47 -8.97 -2.89
CA ARG A 22 -11.65 -9.12 -2.01
C ARG A 22 -11.63 -8.21 -0.78
N GLN A 23 -10.47 -7.64 -0.42
CA GLN A 23 -10.29 -6.74 0.73
C GLN A 23 -10.22 -5.26 0.34
N LEU A 24 -10.27 -4.94 -0.96
CA LEU A 24 -10.39 -3.56 -1.42
C LEU A 24 -11.75 -3.00 -1.01
N ASP A 25 -11.76 -1.76 -0.54
CA ASP A 25 -13.01 -1.03 -0.39
C ASP A 25 -13.54 -0.59 -1.76
N ARG A 26 -14.77 -0.08 -1.78
CA ARG A 26 -15.44 0.33 -3.01
C ARG A 26 -14.65 1.39 -3.79
N VAL A 27 -14.05 2.37 -3.08
CA VAL A 27 -13.29 3.45 -3.71
C VAL A 27 -12.04 2.90 -4.39
N ALA A 28 -11.32 2.00 -3.73
CA ALA A 28 -10.17 1.32 -4.30
C ALA A 28 -10.53 0.41 -5.47
N ALA A 29 -11.66 -0.32 -5.39
CA ALA A 29 -12.14 -1.15 -6.49
C ALA A 29 -12.49 -0.30 -7.72
N GLU A 30 -13.25 0.78 -7.55
CA GLU A 30 -13.59 1.74 -8.63
C GLU A 30 -12.32 2.35 -9.25
N ALA A 31 -11.32 2.71 -8.43
CA ALA A 31 -10.04 3.22 -8.93
C ALA A 31 -9.29 2.19 -9.79
N VAL A 32 -9.30 0.90 -9.39
CA VAL A 32 -8.68 -0.17 -10.20
C VAL A 32 -9.47 -0.41 -11.48
N GLU A 33 -10.81 -0.42 -11.44
CA GLU A 33 -11.64 -0.57 -12.63
C GLU A 33 -11.38 0.57 -13.64
N ASN A 34 -11.32 1.81 -13.18
CA ASN A 34 -10.97 2.96 -14.01
C ASN A 34 -9.56 2.82 -14.62
N ALA A 35 -8.59 2.33 -13.84
CA ALA A 35 -7.23 2.09 -14.33
C ALA A 35 -7.19 0.97 -15.39
N VAL A 36 -7.99 -0.08 -15.23
CA VAL A 36 -8.13 -1.17 -16.24
C VAL A 36 -8.71 -0.63 -17.53
N GLN A 37 -9.76 0.20 -17.46
CA GLN A 37 -10.34 0.83 -18.65
C GLN A 37 -9.34 1.76 -19.33
N ALA A 38 -8.65 2.61 -18.57
CA ALA A 38 -7.63 3.51 -19.11
C ALA A 38 -6.46 2.73 -19.74
N PHE A 39 -6.05 1.61 -19.15
CA PHE A 39 -5.01 0.74 -19.71
C PHE A 39 -5.46 0.08 -21.02
N ALA A 40 -6.73 -0.34 -21.12
CA ALA A 40 -7.27 -0.95 -22.33
C ALA A 40 -7.35 0.02 -23.52
N GLN A 41 -7.44 1.33 -23.28
CA GLN A 41 -7.45 2.36 -24.33
C GLN A 41 -6.04 2.72 -24.85
N ARG A 42 -4.97 2.20 -24.24
CA ARG A 42 -3.58 2.46 -24.65
C ARG A 42 -3.15 1.59 -25.83
N THR A 43 -2.15 2.03 -26.58
CA THR A 43 -1.60 1.21 -27.67
C THR A 43 -0.92 -0.06 -27.12
N PRO A 44 -0.79 -1.14 -27.92
CA PRO A 44 -0.09 -2.34 -27.49
C PRO A 44 1.33 -2.08 -26.97
N GLU A 45 2.05 -1.13 -27.58
CA GLU A 45 3.40 -0.74 -27.17
C GLU A 45 3.40 -0.08 -25.78
N GLU A 46 2.46 0.85 -25.54
CA GLU A 46 2.31 1.50 -24.22
C GLU A 46 1.91 0.49 -23.14
N GLN A 47 1.02 -0.44 -23.46
CA GLN A 47 0.62 -1.52 -22.57
C GLN A 47 1.81 -2.41 -22.21
N ALA A 48 2.62 -2.80 -23.21
CA ALA A 48 3.82 -3.60 -23.02
C ALA A 48 4.87 -2.85 -22.18
N ALA A 49 5.07 -1.56 -22.43
CA ALA A 49 5.99 -0.73 -21.66
C ALA A 49 5.58 -0.62 -20.17
N LEU A 50 4.29 -0.40 -19.89
CA LEU A 50 3.77 -0.37 -18.52
C LEU A 50 3.89 -1.73 -17.82
N ARG A 51 3.65 -2.83 -18.56
CA ARG A 51 3.84 -4.19 -18.03
C ARG A 51 5.28 -4.43 -17.65
N ALA A 52 6.22 -4.07 -18.53
CA ALA A 52 7.66 -4.20 -18.28
C ALA A 52 8.12 -3.34 -17.09
N GLN A 53 7.60 -2.12 -16.96
CA GLN A 53 7.87 -1.27 -15.79
C GLN A 53 7.41 -1.93 -14.49
N PHE A 54 6.20 -2.51 -14.48
CA PHE A 54 5.70 -3.23 -13.31
C PHE A 54 6.50 -4.49 -13.00
N ASP A 55 6.87 -5.27 -14.03
CA ASP A 55 7.64 -6.50 -13.88
C ASP A 55 9.07 -6.23 -13.41
N ALA A 56 9.62 -5.04 -13.70
CA ALA A 56 10.92 -4.57 -13.23
C ALA A 56 10.92 -4.07 -11.76
N LEU A 57 9.75 -3.91 -11.13
CA LEU A 57 9.67 -3.57 -9.70
C LEU A 57 10.16 -4.74 -8.84
N GLU A 58 10.75 -4.42 -7.68
CA GLU A 58 11.10 -5.42 -6.69
C GLU A 58 9.87 -6.22 -6.24
N PRO A 59 9.98 -7.52 -5.91
CA PRO A 59 8.83 -8.34 -5.52
C PRO A 59 8.03 -7.78 -4.35
N LEU A 60 8.71 -7.06 -3.45
CA LEU A 60 8.09 -6.38 -2.32
C LEU A 60 7.24 -5.19 -2.74
N ASP A 61 7.70 -4.41 -3.73
CA ASP A 61 6.98 -3.28 -4.29
C ASP A 61 5.78 -3.75 -5.11
N GLN A 62 5.93 -4.82 -5.90
CA GLN A 62 4.83 -5.48 -6.59
C GLN A 62 3.74 -5.95 -5.59
N ARG A 63 4.14 -6.46 -4.43
CA ARG A 63 3.23 -6.84 -3.34
C ARG A 63 2.56 -5.63 -2.70
N GLY A 64 3.23 -4.48 -2.60
CA GLY A 64 2.64 -3.24 -2.09
C GLY A 64 1.38 -2.82 -2.85
N TRP A 65 1.33 -3.04 -4.16
CA TRP A 65 0.16 -2.77 -4.99
C TRP A 65 -1.08 -3.60 -4.62
N LEU A 66 -0.93 -4.71 -3.90
CA LEU A 66 -2.06 -5.49 -3.37
C LEU A 66 -2.85 -4.73 -2.29
N LEU A 67 -2.26 -3.70 -1.69
CA LEU A 67 -2.95 -2.86 -0.71
C LEU A 67 -3.93 -1.86 -1.34
N GLY A 68 -3.98 -1.82 -2.68
CA GLY A 68 -4.76 -0.88 -3.48
C GLY A 68 -3.93 0.31 -3.98
N PRO A 69 -4.38 1.02 -5.02
CA PRO A 69 -3.58 2.03 -5.71
C PRO A 69 -3.23 3.24 -4.84
N ALA A 70 -4.08 3.59 -3.87
CA ALA A 70 -3.84 4.70 -2.96
C ALA A 70 -2.63 4.50 -2.03
N ILE A 71 -2.36 3.25 -1.64
CA ILE A 71 -1.25 2.89 -0.74
C ILE A 71 -0.08 2.30 -1.51
N GLY A 72 -0.35 1.54 -2.58
CA GLY A 72 0.66 0.80 -3.33
C GLY A 72 1.79 1.68 -3.87
N VAL A 73 1.47 2.89 -4.33
CA VAL A 73 2.47 3.86 -4.81
C VAL A 73 3.40 4.36 -3.71
N ASP A 74 2.89 4.49 -2.48
CA ASP A 74 3.65 4.96 -1.32
C ASP A 74 4.30 3.82 -0.54
N TYR A 75 3.96 2.57 -0.86
CA TYR A 75 4.37 1.40 -0.11
C TYR A 75 5.89 1.27 0.07
N PRO A 76 6.75 1.49 -0.94
CA PRO A 76 8.21 1.39 -0.75
C PRO A 76 8.72 2.35 0.33
N LYS A 77 8.09 3.54 0.47
CA LYS A 77 8.46 4.55 1.47
C LYS A 77 7.91 4.21 2.87
N LEU A 78 6.76 3.54 2.91
CA LEU A 78 6.09 3.11 4.15
C LEU A 78 6.58 1.74 4.64
N GLN A 79 7.23 0.95 3.80
CA GLN A 79 7.69 -0.40 4.11
C GLN A 79 8.51 -0.48 5.41
N PRO A 80 9.45 0.44 5.70
CA PRO A 80 10.25 0.35 6.92
C PRO A 80 9.39 0.51 8.19
N LEU A 81 8.28 1.25 8.11
CA LEU A 81 7.31 1.40 9.19
C LEU A 81 6.44 0.15 9.31
N LEU A 82 5.92 -0.34 8.18
CA LEU A 82 4.99 -1.47 8.13
C LEU A 82 5.65 -2.82 8.46
N ALA A 83 6.94 -2.98 8.17
CA ALA A 83 7.66 -4.24 8.41
C ALA A 83 7.85 -4.57 9.90
N GLN A 84 7.85 -3.56 10.78
CA GLN A 84 8.08 -3.72 12.22
C GLN A 84 6.78 -3.66 13.05
N LEU A 85 5.65 -3.56 12.35
CA LEU A 85 4.35 -3.36 12.95
C LEU A 85 3.84 -4.69 13.53
N PRO A 86 3.37 -4.75 14.78
CA PRO A 86 2.76 -5.96 15.33
C PRO A 86 1.50 -6.35 14.55
N GLU A 87 1.23 -7.64 14.38
CA GLU A 87 0.10 -8.15 13.58
C GLU A 87 -1.24 -7.53 13.99
N ALA A 88 -1.48 -7.35 15.30
CA ALA A 88 -2.69 -6.71 15.84
C ALA A 88 -2.91 -5.27 15.33
N GLN A 89 -1.85 -4.59 14.91
CA GLN A 89 -1.88 -3.21 14.43
C GLN A 89 -1.92 -3.11 12.90
N HIS A 90 -1.73 -4.21 12.16
CA HIS A 90 -1.75 -4.20 10.68
C HIS A 90 -3.09 -3.72 10.12
N ALA A 91 -4.20 -4.33 10.56
CA ALA A 91 -5.53 -3.96 10.08
C ALA A 91 -5.93 -2.52 10.48
N PRO A 92 -5.73 -2.06 11.74
CA PRO A 92 -5.89 -0.65 12.09
C PRO A 92 -5.05 0.31 11.24
N MET A 93 -3.78 -0.02 11.00
CA MET A 93 -2.87 0.81 10.21
C MET A 93 -3.32 0.94 8.76
N LEU A 94 -3.69 -0.17 8.12
CA LEU A 94 -4.21 -0.13 6.75
C LEU A 94 -5.50 0.70 6.65
N ARG A 95 -6.40 0.61 7.64
CA ARG A 95 -7.60 1.47 7.68
C ARG A 95 -7.24 2.95 7.83
N ALA A 96 -6.26 3.29 8.66
CA ALA A 96 -5.79 4.67 8.81
C ALA A 96 -5.19 5.19 7.50
N LEU A 97 -4.29 4.44 6.87
CA LEU A 97 -3.65 4.80 5.60
C LEU A 97 -4.65 5.04 4.47
N ARG A 98 -5.75 4.28 4.41
CA ARG A 98 -6.82 4.47 3.41
C ARG A 98 -7.60 5.77 3.60
N ARG A 99 -7.70 6.25 4.84
CA ARG A 99 -8.39 7.51 5.17
C ARG A 99 -7.50 8.74 5.07
N MET A 100 -6.19 8.54 5.10
CA MET A 100 -5.22 9.60 4.92
C MET A 100 -5.21 10.12 3.48
N THR A 101 -4.93 11.40 3.33
CA THR A 101 -4.62 12.02 2.04
C THR A 101 -3.22 11.61 1.55
N ASN A 102 -2.92 11.90 0.28
CA ASN A 102 -1.57 11.69 -0.26
C ASN A 102 -0.52 12.50 0.52
N ALA A 103 -0.85 13.74 0.91
CA ALA A 103 0.05 14.59 1.67
C ALA A 103 0.37 13.99 3.05
N GLU A 104 -0.65 13.52 3.77
CA GLU A 104 -0.46 12.89 5.08
C GLU A 104 0.35 11.60 5.00
N ARG A 105 0.18 10.78 3.95
CA ARG A 105 1.02 9.58 3.74
C ARG A 105 2.47 9.95 3.41
N ALA A 106 2.68 11.03 2.66
CA ALA A 106 4.02 11.55 2.38
C ALA A 106 4.69 12.04 3.67
N ASP A 107 3.99 12.81 4.51
CA ASP A 107 4.48 13.27 5.81
C ASP A 107 4.83 12.10 6.73
N LEU A 108 3.95 11.09 6.80
CA LEU A 108 4.21 9.88 7.57
C LEU A 108 5.45 9.13 7.08
N SER A 109 5.66 9.08 5.76
CA SER A 109 6.85 8.45 5.18
C SER A 109 8.14 9.18 5.59
N VAL A 110 8.11 10.52 5.63
CA VAL A 110 9.23 11.32 6.12
C VAL A 110 9.47 11.05 7.61
N LEU A 111 8.42 11.01 8.44
CA LEU A 111 8.56 10.67 9.86
C LEU A 111 9.13 9.26 10.07
N ALA A 112 8.67 8.27 9.30
CA ALA A 112 9.17 6.89 9.40
C ALA A 112 10.69 6.78 9.11
N GLN A 113 11.22 7.67 8.27
CA GLN A 113 12.66 7.75 7.99
C GLN A 113 13.44 8.44 9.12
N ARG A 114 12.84 9.41 9.80
CA ARG A 114 13.47 10.15 10.92
C ARG A 114 13.43 9.38 12.24
N VAL A 115 12.37 8.64 12.48
CA VAL A 115 12.15 7.91 13.73
C VAL A 115 13.00 6.62 13.74
N PRO A 116 13.86 6.43 14.76
CA PRO A 116 14.64 5.21 14.92
C PRO A 116 13.76 3.96 14.96
N PRO A 117 14.22 2.79 14.48
CA PRO A 117 13.44 1.55 14.43
C PRO A 117 12.71 1.21 15.74
N GLN A 118 13.38 1.36 16.88
CA GLN A 118 12.83 1.07 18.21
C GLN A 118 11.64 1.93 18.60
N ASP A 119 11.53 3.15 18.06
CA ASP A 119 10.49 4.13 18.42
C ASP A 119 9.31 4.11 17.42
N ARG A 120 9.41 3.32 16.34
CA ARG A 120 8.37 3.24 15.30
C ARG A 120 7.06 2.69 15.82
N ALA A 121 7.11 1.74 16.75
CA ALA A 121 5.90 1.21 17.38
C ALA A 121 5.14 2.32 18.14
N ASP A 122 5.84 3.22 18.80
CA ASP A 122 5.24 4.37 19.49
C ASP A 122 4.68 5.40 18.52
N LEU A 123 5.39 5.67 17.42
CA LEU A 123 4.88 6.51 16.33
C LEU A 123 3.54 5.99 15.81
N VAL A 124 3.44 4.68 15.54
CA VAL A 124 2.21 4.06 15.03
C VAL A 124 1.11 4.10 16.08
N ARG A 125 1.40 3.78 17.35
CA ARG A 125 0.40 3.87 18.44
C ARG A 125 -0.16 5.28 18.56
N ALA A 126 0.69 6.29 18.49
CA ALA A 126 0.27 7.69 18.58
C ALA A 126 -0.56 8.11 17.35
N LEU A 127 -0.17 7.69 16.15
CA LEU A 127 -0.93 7.93 14.91
C LEU A 127 -2.33 7.30 14.98
N LEU A 128 -2.42 6.04 15.42
CA LEU A 128 -3.69 5.30 15.54
C LEU A 128 -4.59 5.85 16.64
N SER A 129 -4.02 6.46 17.67
CA SER A 129 -4.76 7.15 18.74
C SER A 129 -5.23 8.55 18.35
N THR A 130 -4.71 9.09 17.25
CA THR A 130 -5.10 10.40 16.73
C THR A 130 -6.36 10.26 15.87
N ALA A 131 -7.37 11.08 16.16
CA ALA A 131 -8.60 11.15 15.39
C ALA A 131 -8.32 11.49 13.92
N ASP A 132 -9.10 10.91 13.00
CA ASP A 132 -8.88 11.00 11.55
C ASP A 132 -8.70 12.45 11.08
N ASP A 133 -9.55 13.36 11.56
CA ASP A 133 -9.58 14.79 11.24
C ASP A 133 -8.39 15.59 11.79
N ARG A 134 -7.65 15.03 12.74
CA ARG A 134 -6.50 15.67 13.40
C ARG A 134 -5.16 15.10 12.94
N ARG A 135 -5.13 14.03 12.14
CA ARG A 135 -3.88 13.35 11.76
C ARG A 135 -2.93 14.25 10.99
N GLY A 136 -3.41 15.00 10.00
CA GLY A 136 -2.55 15.92 9.24
C GLY A 136 -1.87 16.96 10.12
N ALA A 137 -2.62 17.62 11.00
CA ALA A 137 -2.04 18.59 11.93
C ALA A 137 -1.02 17.93 12.89
N TRP A 138 -1.32 16.72 13.38
CA TRP A 138 -0.42 15.97 14.24
C TRP A 138 0.90 15.57 13.54
N LEU A 139 0.82 15.13 12.28
CA LEU A 139 1.99 14.78 11.46
C LEU A 139 2.88 15.99 11.23
N GLN A 140 2.28 17.12 10.86
CA GLN A 140 3.01 18.39 10.64
C GLN A 140 3.71 18.87 11.92
N MET A 141 3.01 18.81 13.07
CA MET A 141 3.60 19.14 14.37
C MET A 141 4.80 18.25 14.71
N ARG A 142 4.73 16.94 14.40
CA ARG A 142 5.82 15.99 14.63
C ARG A 142 7.01 16.23 13.69
N LEU A 143 6.76 16.67 12.46
CA LEU A 143 7.81 16.96 11.47
C LEU A 143 8.59 18.25 11.78
N ALA A 144 7.98 19.17 12.51
CA ALA A 144 8.60 20.43 12.96
C ALA A 144 9.45 20.29 14.23
N GLN A 145 9.42 19.12 14.89
CA GLN A 145 10.28 18.76 16.03
C GLN A 145 11.57 18.11 15.54
#